data_AF-A0AAE2ZKL9-F1
#
_entry.id   AF-A0AAE2ZKL9-F1
#
_cell.length_a   1.000
_cell.length_b   1.000
_cell.length_c   1.000
_cell.angle_alpha   90.00
_cell.angle_beta   90.00
_cell.angle_gamma   90.00
#
_symmetry.space_group_name_H-M   'P 1'
#
loop_
_entity.id
_entity.type
_entity.pdbx_description
1 polymer ?
#
loop_
_entity_poly.entity_id
_entity_poly.type
_entity_poly.pdbx_seq_one_letter_code
_entity_poly.pdbx_strand_id
1 'polypeptide(L)' 'MADTAYVIRRFAAHEFSVRRLYASDQEFRSLCDDYADAVHACSVWRHDIRRAEEYRRLIDELEDEILEFLEAHRPTTR' A
#
# COMPACT_ATOMS: atom_id res chain seq x y z
N MET A 1 12.18 -8.46 -0.65
CA MET A 1 10.96 -9.07 -0.09
C MET A 1 10.15 -7.91 0.45
N ALA A 2 9.20 -7.42 -0.34
CA ALA A 2 8.30 -6.39 0.14
C ALA A 2 7.48 -6.94 1.30
N ASP A 3 7.44 -6.18 2.38
CA ASP A 3 6.86 -6.64 3.63
C ASP A 3 5.36 -6.30 3.58
N THR A 4 4.58 -7.22 2.97
CA THR A 4 3.11 -7.10 2.84
C THR A 4 2.43 -6.89 4.20
N ALA A 5 3.16 -7.11 5.31
CA ALA A 5 2.74 -6.76 6.66
C ALA A 5 2.38 -5.27 6.82
N TYR A 6 3.08 -4.33 6.16
CA TYR A 6 2.73 -2.91 6.24
C TYR A 6 1.36 -2.63 5.60
N VAL A 7 1.14 -3.17 4.40
CA VAL A 7 -0.13 -3.04 3.69
C VAL A 7 -1.26 -3.72 4.48
N ILE A 8 -1.06 -4.95 4.94
CA ILE A 8 -2.07 -5.67 5.74
C ILE A 8 -2.42 -4.92 7.02
N ARG A 9 -1.42 -4.33 7.70
CA ARG A 9 -1.65 -3.54 8.92
C ARG A 9 -2.43 -2.26 8.62
N ARG A 10 -2.12 -1.58 7.51
CA ARG A 10 -2.81 -0.35 7.10
C ARG A 10 -4.24 -0.61 6.62
N PHE A 11 -4.45 -1.73 5.92
CA PHE A 11 -5.71 -2.15 5.32
C PHE A 11 -6.28 -3.39 6.01
N ALA A 12 -6.23 -3.45 7.34
CA ALA A 12 -6.67 -4.62 8.11
C ALA A 12 -8.14 -5.01 7.83
N ALA A 13 -9.00 -4.02 7.56
CA ALA A 13 -10.39 -4.26 7.16
C ALA A 13 -10.54 -5.01 5.82
N HIS A 14 -9.50 -4.99 4.99
CA HIS A 14 -9.44 -5.63 3.67
C HIS A 14 -8.39 -6.75 3.61
N GLU A 15 -7.91 -7.26 4.75
CA GLU A 15 -6.78 -8.22 4.82
C GLU A 15 -6.93 -9.40 3.87
N PHE A 16 -8.13 -10.00 3.79
CA PHE A 16 -8.38 -11.12 2.89
C PHE A 16 -8.23 -10.73 1.41
N SER A 17 -8.78 -9.58 1.01
CA SER A 17 -8.66 -9.06 -0.35
C SER A 17 -7.22 -8.71 -0.69
N VAL A 18 -6.50 -8.04 0.22
CA VAL A 18 -5.08 -7.69 0.08
C VAL A 18 -4.25 -8.95 -0.15
N ARG A 19 -4.38 -9.97 0.71
CA ARG A 19 -3.62 -11.22 0.56
C ARG A 19 -3.92 -11.96 -0.74
N ARG A 20 -5.20 -12.00 -1.12
CA ARG A 20 -5.63 -12.64 -2.36
C ARG A 20 -5.04 -11.93 -3.58
N LEU A 21 -5.24 -10.62 -3.68
CA LEU A 21 -4.76 -9.80 -4.80
C LEU A 21 -3.23 -9.80 -4.86
N TYR A 22 -2.54 -9.69 -3.72
CA TYR A 22 -1.08 -9.76 -3.69
C TYR A 22 -0.53 -11.08 -4.25
N ALA A 23 -1.25 -12.18 -4.06
CA ALA A 23 -0.87 -13.49 -4.59
C ALA A 23 -1.22 -13.65 -6.09
N SER A 24 -2.36 -13.12 -6.54
CA SER A 24 -2.92 -13.38 -7.86
C SER A 24 -2.71 -12.28 -8.90
N ASP A 25 -2.45 -11.05 -8.47
CA ASP A 25 -2.41 -9.85 -9.31
C ASP A 25 -1.03 -9.19 -9.23
N GLN A 26 -0.38 -9.08 -10.39
CA GLN A 26 0.98 -8.52 -10.48
C GLN A 26 0.99 -7.00 -10.33
N GLU A 27 -0.03 -6.31 -10.83
CA GLU A 27 -0.14 -4.84 -10.75
C GLU A 27 -0.34 -4.43 -9.29
N PHE A 28 -1.27 -5.10 -8.61
CA PHE A 28 -1.49 -4.89 -7.17
C PHE A 28 -0.26 -5.21 -6.33
N ARG A 29 0.50 -6.25 -6.70
CA ARG A 29 1.76 -6.58 -6.02
C ARG A 29 2.78 -5.45 -6.15
N SER A 30 3.01 -4.95 -7.36
CA SER A 30 3.92 -3.83 -7.59
C SER A 30 3.49 -2.59 -6.78
N LEU A 31 2.20 -2.28 -6.76
CA LEU A 31 1.67 -1.16 -5.98
C LEU A 31 1.90 -1.32 -4.46
N CYS A 32 1.73 -2.54 -3.94
CA CYS A 32 2.04 -2.86 -2.54
C CYS A 32 3.53 -2.75 -2.22
N ASP A 33 4.39 -3.13 -3.19
CA ASP A 33 5.83 -3.06 -3.06
C ASP A 33 6.29 -1.58 -3.06
N ASP A 34 5.75 -0.75 -3.96
CA ASP A 34 5.99 0.69 -4.01
C ASP A 34 5.55 1.41 -2.71
N TYR A 35 4.41 1.03 -2.15
CA TYR A 35 3.95 1.52 -0.85
C TYR A 35 4.93 1.16 0.28
N ALA A 36 5.37 -0.10 0.35
CA ALA A 36 6.32 -0.53 1.37
C ALA A 36 7.65 0.22 1.28
N ASP A 37 8.13 0.46 0.05
CA ASP A 37 9.35 1.23 -0.20
C ASP A 37 9.19 2.70 0.19
N ALA A 38 8.05 3.32 -0.09
CA ALA A 38 7.74 4.70 0.33
C ALA A 38 7.67 4.85 1.85
N VAL A 39 7.01 3.91 2.55
CA VAL A 39 6.96 3.87 4.03
C VAL A 39 8.36 3.72 4.62
N HIS A 40 9.18 2.82 4.06
CA HIS A 40 10.55 2.63 4.52
C HIS A 40 11.39 3.90 4.28
N ALA A 41 11.30 4.50 3.10
CA ALA A 41 12.00 5.73 2.77
C ALA A 41 11.58 6.90 3.69
N CYS A 42 10.28 7.05 3.98
CA CYS A 42 9.79 8.06 4.93
C CYS A 42 10.43 7.90 6.32
N SER A 43 10.64 6.67 6.79
CA SER A 43 11.30 6.38 8.07
C SER A 43 12.80 6.70 8.06
N VAL A 44 13.47 6.45 6.93
CA VAL A 44 14.89 6.79 6.71
C VAL A 44 15.08 8.30 6.71
N TRP A 45 14.24 9.04 6.00
CA TRP A 45 14.32 10.49 5.87
C TRP A 45 13.65 11.26 7.02
N ARG A 46 13.31 10.61 8.14
CA ARG A 46 12.60 11.25 9.27
C ARG A 46 13.26 12.52 9.84
N HIS A 47 14.56 12.69 9.63
CA HIS A 47 15.33 13.87 10.07
C HIS A 47 15.38 14.99 9.02
N ASP A 48 15.03 14.69 7.77
CA ASP A 48 14.86 15.67 6.70
C ASP A 48 13.36 15.89 6.49
N ILE A 49 12.84 16.94 7.12
CA ILE A 49 11.40 17.24 7.15
C ILE A 49 10.83 17.34 5.72
N ARG A 50 11.55 17.97 4.79
CA ARG A 50 11.06 18.14 3.42
C ARG A 50 10.91 16.81 2.71
N ARG A 51 11.94 15.97 2.76
CA ARG A 51 11.88 14.63 2.16
C ARG A 51 10.82 13.77 2.83
N ALA A 52 10.71 13.82 4.15
CA ALA A 52 9.67 13.10 4.88
C ALA A 52 8.26 13.55 4.47
N GLU A 53 8.04 14.85 4.24
CA GLU A 53 6.76 15.37 3.73
C GLU A 53 6.48 14.91 2.29
N GLU A 54 7.48 14.84 1.42
CA GLU A 54 7.33 14.30 0.06
C GLU A 54 6.92 12.82 0.08
N TYR A 55 7.62 11.99 0.87
CA TYR A 55 7.25 10.58 1.01
C TYR A 55 5.91 10.39 1.68
N ARG A 56 5.48 11.25 2.61
CA ARG A 56 4.13 11.19 3.20
C ARG A 56 3.04 11.42 2.15
N ARG A 57 3.20 12.40 1.27
CA ARG A 57 2.25 12.63 0.18
C ARG A 57 2.19 11.44 -0.76
N LEU A 58 3.35 10.87 -1.11
CA LEU A 58 3.41 9.67 -1.93
C LEU A 58 2.72 8.47 -1.24
N ILE A 59 2.91 8.31 0.07
CA ILE A 59 2.22 7.27 0.85
C ILE A 59 0.71 7.48 0.80
N ASP A 60 0.23 8.71 0.97
CA ASP A 60 -1.20 9.02 0.91
C ASP A 60 -1.78 8.70 -0.49
N GLU A 61 -1.09 9.09 -1.57
CA GLU A 61 -1.47 8.77 -2.96
C GLU A 61 -1.54 7.26 -3.20
N LEU A 62 -0.52 6.52 -2.76
CA LEU A 62 -0.49 5.06 -2.90
C LEU A 62 -1.58 4.38 -2.05
N GLU A 63 -1.93 4.93 -0.90
CA GLU A 63 -3.01 4.40 -0.07
C GLU A 63 -4.38 4.54 -0.74
N ASP A 64 -4.63 5.68 -1.39
CA ASP A 64 -5.84 5.90 -2.17
C ASP A 64 -5.89 4.94 -3.37
N GLU A 65 -4.81 4.78 -4.12
CA GLU A 65 -4.74 3.83 -5.23
C GLU A 65 -4.99 2.37 -4.79
N ILE A 66 -4.39 1.95 -3.67
CA ILE A 66 -4.61 0.62 -3.10
C ILE A 66 -6.08 0.45 -2.70
N LEU A 67 -6.69 1.47 -2.10
CA LEU A 67 -8.09 1.41 -1.70
C LEU A 67 -9.01 1.31 -2.93
N GLU A 68 -8.80 2.14 -3.95
CA GLU A 68 -9.55 2.08 -5.20
C GLU A 68 -9.43 0.71 -5.87
N PHE A 69 -8.23 0.14 -5.89
CA PHE A 69 -7.99 -1.21 -6.41
C PHE A 69 -8.77 -2.26 -5.61
N LEU A 70 -8.76 -2.18 -4.28
CA LEU A 70 -9.49 -3.09 -3.40
C LEU A 70 -11.02 -2.98 -3.58
N GLU A 71 -11.52 -1.77 -3.79
CA GLU A 71 -12.95 -1.51 -4.03
C GLU A 71 -13.39 -2.01 -5.40
N ALA A 72 -12.59 -1.78 -6.44
CA ALA A 72 -12.84 -2.29 -7.79
C ALA A 72 -12.88 -3.83 -7.84
N HIS A 73 -12.09 -4.48 -6.99
CA HIS A 73 -12.03 -5.95 -6.89
C HIS A 73 -12.90 -6.52 -5.76
N ARG A 74 -13.74 -5.70 -5.13
CA ARG A 74 -14.67 -6.18 -4.11
C ARG A 74 -15.64 -7.15 -4.79
N PRO A 75 -15.77 -8.39 -4.31
CA PRO A 75 -16.72 -9.32 -4.89
C PRO A 75 -18.12 -8.74 -4.72
N THR A 76 -18.74 -8.33 -5.82
CA THR A 76 -20.13 -7.88 -5.85
C THR A 76 -20.98 -9.03 -5.33
N THR A 77 -21.38 -8.95 -4.06
CA THR A 77 -22.35 -9.89 -3.50
C THR A 77 -23.68 -9.50 -4.15
N ARG A 78 -24.07 -10.27 -5.17
CA ARG A 78 -25.33 -10.13 -5.88
C ARG A 78 -26.47 -10.71 -5.06
#